data_AF-A0AAJ0MIV3-F1
#
_entry.id   AF-A0AAJ0MIV3-F1
#
_cell.length_a   1.000
_cell.length_b   1.000
_cell.length_c   1.000
_cell.angle_alpha   90.00
_cell.angle_beta   90.00
_cell.angle_gamma   90.00
#
_symmetry.space_group_name_H-M   'P 1'
#
loop_
_entity.id
_entity.type
_entity.pdbx_description
1 polymer ?
#
loop_
_entity_poly.entity_id
_entity_poly.type
_entity_poly.pdbx_seq_one_letter_code
_entity_poly.pdbx_strand_id
1 'polypeptide(L)' 'SRDIGNSQGKQFTTGGCVNDADCQEGCCANNSLNVGICSGIGAEFQNDEQGCGFVDPNVVATIAAAKAQVAKQGF' A
#
# COMPACT_ATOMS: atom_id res chain seq x y z
N SER A 1 -9.95 0.07 1.56
CA SER A 1 -9.28 -0.65 0.46
C SER A 1 -9.47 -2.15 0.64
N ARG A 2 -10.03 -2.85 -0.35
CA ARG A 2 -10.42 -4.28 -0.23
C ARG A 2 -9.22 -5.24 -0.32
N ASP A 3 -8.12 -4.80 -0.91
CA ASP A 3 -7.05 -5.71 -1.36
C ASP A 3 -5.67 -5.43 -0.72
N ILE A 4 -5.63 -4.76 0.45
CA ILE A 4 -4.37 -4.59 1.20
C ILE A 4 -4.04 -5.87 1.99
N GLY A 5 -2.80 -6.34 1.86
CA GLY A 5 -2.25 -7.48 2.60
C GLY A 5 -2.77 -8.84 2.17
N ASN A 6 -3.34 -8.94 0.97
CA ASN A 6 -3.69 -10.21 0.35
C ASN A 6 -2.64 -10.66 -0.69
N SER A 7 -1.64 -9.82 -0.98
CA SER A 7 -0.54 -10.09 -1.91
C SER A 7 -1.03 -10.52 -3.30
N GLN A 8 -2.17 -9.98 -3.75
CA GLN A 8 -2.77 -10.31 -5.05
C GLN A 8 -2.38 -9.32 -6.17
N GLY A 9 -1.52 -8.34 -5.91
CA GLY A 9 -1.13 -7.33 -6.89
C GLY A 9 -2.31 -6.54 -7.45
N LYS A 10 -3.34 -6.28 -6.62
CA LYS A 10 -4.60 -5.62 -7.05
C LYS A 10 -4.69 -4.15 -6.68
N GLN A 11 -3.79 -3.67 -5.82
CA GLN A 11 -3.79 -2.28 -5.42
C GLN A 11 -3.21 -1.44 -6.57
N PHE A 12 -4.00 -0.45 -7.03
CA PHE A 12 -3.56 0.52 -8.03
C PHE A 12 -2.53 1.48 -7.45
N THR A 13 -1.81 2.19 -8.33
CA THR A 13 -0.98 3.35 -7.95
C THR A 13 -1.81 4.30 -7.08
N THR A 14 -1.27 4.74 -5.94
CA THR A 14 -1.94 5.46 -4.82
C THR A 14 -2.77 4.63 -3.83
N GLY A 15 -3.00 3.34 -4.10
CA GLY A 15 -3.60 2.42 -3.14
C GLY A 15 -2.63 2.11 -2.01
N GLY A 16 -3.10 2.01 -0.77
CA GLY A 16 -2.23 1.58 0.33
C GLY A 16 -1.70 0.16 0.10
N CYS A 17 -0.55 -0.17 0.68
CA CYS A 17 0.05 -1.51 0.61
C CYS A 17 0.79 -1.81 1.91
N VAL A 18 0.95 -3.10 2.21
CA VAL A 18 1.82 -3.54 3.30
C VAL A 18 3.11 -4.18 2.82
N ASN A 19 3.17 -4.57 1.55
CA ASN A 19 4.37 -5.01 0.84
C ASN A 19 4.19 -4.85 -0.68
N ASP A 20 5.28 -5.00 -1.42
CA ASP A 20 5.29 -4.91 -2.90
C ASP A 20 4.27 -5.83 -3.59
N ALA A 21 3.99 -7.00 -3.00
CA ALA A 21 3.08 -7.98 -3.57
C ALA A 21 1.61 -7.55 -3.56
N ASP A 22 1.25 -6.51 -2.80
CA ASP A 22 -0.10 -5.93 -2.87
C ASP A 22 -0.30 -5.07 -4.12
N CYS A 23 0.77 -4.52 -4.69
CA CYS A 23 0.73 -3.51 -5.73
C CYS A 23 0.76 -4.12 -7.14
N GLN A 24 -0.07 -3.60 -8.03
CA GLN A 24 -0.16 -4.09 -9.41
C GLN A 24 1.17 -3.94 -10.17
N GLU A 25 1.92 -2.89 -9.87
CA GLU A 25 3.24 -2.62 -10.46
C GLU A 25 4.39 -3.24 -9.66
N GLY A 26 4.09 -3.95 -8.57
CA GLY A 26 5.10 -4.59 -7.72
C GLY A 26 5.95 -3.62 -6.90
N CYS A 27 5.46 -2.41 -6.66
CA CYS A 27 6.17 -1.39 -5.88
C CYS A 27 5.28 -0.83 -4.77
N CYS A 28 5.62 -1.16 -3.53
CA CYS A 28 5.11 -0.53 -2.33
C CYS A 28 6.16 0.43 -1.80
N ALA A 29 5.93 1.73 -2.02
CA ALA A 29 6.83 2.78 -1.60
C ALA A 29 6.46 3.32 -0.22
N ASN A 30 7.48 3.68 0.56
CA ASN A 30 7.28 4.28 1.88
C ASN A 30 7.13 5.80 1.75
N ASN A 31 6.06 6.37 2.28
CA ASN A 31 5.95 7.82 2.41
C ASN A 31 6.61 8.36 3.69
N SER A 32 6.70 9.68 3.82
CA SER A 32 7.21 10.36 5.02
C SER A 32 6.49 10.02 6.35
N LEU A 33 5.32 9.37 6.29
CA LEU A 33 4.54 8.96 7.46
C LEU A 33 4.78 7.49 7.88
N ASN A 34 5.75 6.80 7.25
CA ASN A 34 5.98 5.36 7.45
C ASN A 34 4.76 4.50 7.05
N VAL A 35 4.06 4.92 6.00
CA VAL A 35 2.92 4.20 5.44
C VAL A 35 3.24 3.79 4.01
N GLY A 36 2.97 2.52 3.71
CA GLY A 36 3.14 1.95 2.37
C GLY A 36 2.04 2.42 1.42
N ILE A 37 2.47 2.93 0.28
CA ILE A 37 1.59 3.28 -0.84
C ILE A 37 2.12 2.64 -2.11
N CYS A 38 1.22 2.07 -2.91
CA CYS A 38 1.57 1.53 -4.20
C CYS A 38 1.98 2.67 -5.11
N SER A 39 3.23 2.65 -5.56
CA SER A 39 3.76 3.64 -6.48
C SER A 39 4.09 2.99 -7.83
N GLY A 40 4.15 3.81 -8.87
CA GLY A 40 4.62 3.34 -10.18
C GLY A 40 6.14 3.29 -10.20
N ILE A 41 6.71 2.39 -11.00
CA ILE A 41 8.16 2.34 -11.19
C ILE A 41 8.62 3.66 -11.84
N GLY A 42 9.54 4.36 -11.18
CA GLY A 42 10.01 5.72 -11.50
C GLY A 42 9.28 6.85 -10.76
N ALA A 43 8.12 6.58 -10.15
CA ALA A 43 7.43 7.50 -9.24
C ALA A 43 7.75 7.23 -7.77
N GLU A 44 8.33 6.08 -7.44
CA GLU A 44 8.67 5.60 -6.10
C GLU A 44 9.58 6.52 -5.24
N PHE A 45 10.20 7.53 -5.84
CA PHE A 45 11.01 8.55 -5.16
C PHE A 45 10.42 9.97 -5.28
N GLN A 46 9.27 10.10 -5.91
CA GLN A 46 8.57 11.37 -6.05
C GLN A 46 7.68 11.60 -4.84
N ASN A 47 7.30 12.85 -4.60
CA ASN A 47 6.30 13.19 -3.57
C ASN A 47 6.62 12.68 -2.15
N ASP A 48 7.91 12.77 -1.78
CA ASP A 48 8.48 12.33 -0.49
C ASP A 48 8.40 10.82 -0.23
N GLU A 49 8.33 10.03 -1.29
CA GLU A 49 8.48 8.58 -1.24
C GLU A 49 9.96 8.18 -1.17
N GLN A 50 10.25 7.08 -0.47
CA GLN A 50 11.63 6.63 -0.17
C GLN A 50 12.06 5.41 -1.00
N GLY A 51 11.34 5.09 -2.07
CA GLY A 51 11.56 3.93 -2.94
C GLY A 51 10.67 2.74 -2.60
N CYS A 52 10.61 1.77 -3.53
CA CYS A 52 9.89 0.50 -3.37
C CYS A 52 10.56 -0.42 -2.33
N GLY A 53 9.85 -1.47 -1.91
CA GLY A 53 10.35 -2.43 -0.92
C GLY A 53 9.94 -2.11 0.51
N PHE A 54 8.94 -1.24 0.70
CA PHE A 54 8.36 -1.02 2.01
C PHE A 54 7.70 -2.31 2.51
N VAL A 55 8.01 -2.66 3.77
CA VAL A 55 7.34 -3.75 4.49
C VAL A 55 6.74 -3.15 5.75
N ASP A 56 5.42 -3.17 5.86
CA ASP A 56 4.72 -2.57 6.99
C ASP A 56 5.01 -3.35 8.28
N PRO A 57 5.66 -2.73 9.29
CA PRO A 57 5.94 -3.38 10.57
C PRO A 57 4.67 -3.67 11.38
N ASN A 58 3.55 -3.02 11.05
CA ASN A 58 2.24 -3.13 11.69
C ASN A 58 1.20 -3.76 10.75
N VAL A 59 1.63 -4.68 9.87
CA VAL A 59 0.82 -5.39 8.86
C VAL A 59 -0.61 -5.72 9.32
N VAL A 60 -0.76 -6.30 10.52
CA VAL A 60 -2.05 -6.75 11.06
C VAL A 60 -3.00 -5.57 11.31
N ALA A 61 -2.49 -4.49 11.90
CA ALA A 61 -3.26 -3.29 12.19
C ALA A 61 -3.64 -2.56 10.91
N THR A 62 -2.72 -2.46 9.95
CA THR A 62 -2.97 -1.81 8.66
C THR A 62 -4.04 -2.54 7.85
N ILE A 63 -3.98 -3.88 7.78
CA ILE A 63 -5.01 -4.68 7.13
C ILE A 63 -6.37 -4.53 7.82
N ALA A 64 -6.40 -4.52 9.16
CA ALA A 64 -7.64 -4.31 9.91
C ALA A 64 -8.25 -2.92 9.64
N ALA A 65 -7.42 -1.88 9.62
CA ALA A 65 -7.84 -0.52 9.30
C ALA A 65 -8.34 -0.40 7.86
N ALA A 66 -7.65 -1.03 6.89
CA ALA A 66 -8.04 -1.07 5.50
C ALA A 66 -9.43 -1.70 5.30
N LYS A 67 -9.68 -2.84 5.96
CA LYS A 67 -11.00 -3.53 5.98
C LYS A 67 -12.08 -2.67 6.62
N ALA A 68 -11.78 -2.02 7.74
CA ALA A 68 -12.72 -1.11 8.40
C ALA A 68 -13.07 0.10 7.51
N GLN A 69 -12.10 0.60 6.72
CA GLN A 69 -12.32 1.66 5.74
C GLN A 69 -13.27 1.23 4.62
N VAL A 70 -13.14 -0.01 4.11
CA VAL A 70 -14.09 -0.57 3.12
C VAL A 70 -15.50 -0.60 3.69
N ALA A 71 -15.66 -1.12 4.91
CA ALA A 71 -16.97 -1.24 5.56
C ALA A 71 -17.67 0.13 5.74
N LYS A 72 -16.89 1.19 6.02
CA LYS A 72 -17.42 2.56 6.11
C LYS A 72 -17.76 3.18 4.75
N GLN A 73 -17.04 2.80 3.69
CA GLN A 73 -17.25 3.33 2.34
C GLN A 73 -18.44 2.69 1.61
N GLY A 74 -19.10 1.69 2.20
CA GLY A 74 -20.38 1.15 1.72
C GLY A 74 -20.30 0.35 0.42
N PHE A 75 -19.11 -0.13 0.05
CA PHE A 75 -18.91 -1.06 -1.07
C PHE A 75 -19.21 -2.50 -0.69
#